data_AF-A0A7X7F194-F1
#
_entry.id   AF-A0A7X7F194-F1
#
_cell.length_a   1.000
_cell.length_b   1.000
_cell.length_c   1.000
_cell.angle_alpha   90.00
_cell.angle_beta   90.00
_cell.angle_gamma   90.00
#
_symmetry.space_group_name_H-M   'P 1'
#
loop_
_entity.id
_entity.type
_entity.pdbx_description
1 polymer ?
#
loop_
_entity_poly.entity_id
_entity_poly.type
_entity_poly.pdbx_seq_one_letter_code
_entity_poly.pdbx_strand_id
1 'polypeptide(L)' 'RGWEPEKWVQFGWACGALATTQLTDYGQPADEDQVWSIWKGNARVQR' A
#
# COMPACT_ATOMS: atom_id res chain seq x y z
N ARG A 1 0.39 14.68 6.83
CA ARG A 1 -1.09 14.58 6.70
C ARG A 1 -1.64 14.35 8.10
N GLY A 2 -2.65 15.10 8.56
CA GLY A 2 -3.30 14.89 9.86
C GLY A 2 -4.29 13.74 9.79
N TRP A 3 -3.79 12.53 9.59
CA TRP A 3 -4.64 11.34 9.45
C TRP A 3 -5.13 10.85 10.79
N GLU A 4 -6.37 10.37 10.80
CA GLU A 4 -6.92 9.65 11.95
C GLU A 4 -6.07 8.43 12.29
N PRO A 5 -6.00 8.05 13.60
CA PRO A 5 -5.20 6.92 14.04
C PRO A 5 -5.53 5.58 13.37
N GLU A 6 -6.68 5.43 12.74
CA GLU A 6 -6.98 4.22 12.01
C GLU A 6 -6.28 4.22 10.64
N LYS A 7 -6.21 5.38 9.99
CA LYS A 7 -5.79 5.51 8.59
C LYS A 7 -4.29 5.30 8.40
N TRP A 8 -3.44 5.74 9.34
CA TRP A 8 -2.00 5.48 9.26
C TRP A 8 -1.67 4.00 9.45
N VAL A 9 -2.43 3.27 10.27
CA VAL A 9 -2.24 1.82 10.48
C VAL A 9 -2.61 1.05 9.21
N GLN A 10 -3.74 1.37 8.59
CA GLN A 10 -4.17 0.77 7.32
C GLN A 10 -3.14 1.01 6.21
N PHE A 11 -2.64 2.24 6.10
CA PHE A 11 -1.61 2.60 5.13
C PHE A 11 -0.29 1.84 5.40
N GLY A 12 0.14 1.77 6.66
CA GLY A 12 1.34 1.03 7.06
C GLY A 12 1.23 -0.46 6.76
N TRP A 13 0.08 -1.08 7.02
CA TRP A 13 -0.17 -2.48 6.67
C TRP A 13 -0.08 -2.71 5.15
N ALA A 14 -0.68 -1.83 4.34
CA ALA A 14 -0.64 -1.93 2.89
C ALA A 14 0.77 -1.76 2.32
N CYS A 15 1.57 -0.84 2.88
CA CYS A 15 3.00 -0.71 2.55
C CYS A 15 3.79 -1.98 2.90
N GLY A 16 3.49 -2.62 4.04
CA GLY A 16 4.12 -3.89 4.42
C GLY A 16 3.77 -5.03 3.45
N ALA A 17 2.51 -5.13 3.06
CA ALA A 17 2.05 -6.08 2.05
C ALA A 17 2.72 -5.82 0.69
N LEU A 18 2.90 -4.55 0.29
CA LEU A 18 3.65 -4.19 -0.90
C LEU A 18 5.13 -4.65 -0.80
N ALA A 19 5.81 -4.32 0.30
CA ALA A 19 7.23 -4.63 0.47
C ALA A 19 7.52 -6.14 0.45
N THR A 20 6.64 -6.95 1.07
CA THR A 20 6.80 -8.41 1.11
C THR A 20 6.50 -9.11 -0.21
N THR A 21 5.82 -8.44 -1.15
CA THR A 21 5.51 -8.99 -2.47
C THR A 21 6.51 -8.57 -3.54
N GLN A 22 7.45 -7.67 -3.21
CA GLN A 22 8.52 -7.29 -4.12
C GLN A 22 9.59 -8.39 -4.15
N LEU A 23 10.00 -8.78 -5.36
CA LEU A 23 11.10 -9.73 -5.55
C LEU A 23 12.46 -9.14 -5.15
N THR A 24 12.52 -7.81 -5.10
CA THR A 24 13.75 -7.03 -5.00
C THR A 24 13.68 -6.03 -3.86
N ASP A 25 14.81 -5.82 -3.20
CA ASP A 25 14.95 -5.08 -1.95
C ASP A 25 15.20 -3.56 -2.13
N TYR A 26 15.44 -3.10 -3.36
CA TYR A 26 15.65 -1.68 -3.65
C TYR A 26 14.38 -0.81 -3.54
N GLY A 27 13.22 -1.42 -3.30
CA GLY A 27 11.94 -0.73 -3.24
C GLY A 27 11.46 -0.31 -4.63
N GLN A 28 10.28 -0.77 -5.04
CA GLN A 28 9.65 -0.25 -6.26
C GLN A 28 8.86 1.03 -5.94
N PRO A 29 8.97 2.09 -6.76
CA PRO A 29 8.15 3.28 -6.57
C PRO A 29 6.67 2.90 -6.72
N ALA A 30 5.87 3.27 -5.72
CA ALA A 30 4.43 3.08 -5.72
C ALA A 30 3.74 4.37 -5.31
N ASP A 31 2.75 4.78 -6.10
CA ASP A 31 1.93 5.93 -5.78
C ASP A 31 0.95 5.61 -4.64
N GLU A 32 0.46 6.64 -3.97
CA GLU A 32 -0.42 6.46 -2.80
C GLU A 32 -1.70 5.68 -3.15
N ASP A 33 -2.25 5.89 -4.35
CA ASP A 33 -3.43 5.16 -4.83
C ASP A 33 -3.16 3.67 -5.04
N GLN A 34 -1.93 3.31 -5.43
CA GLN A 34 -1.50 1.92 -5.52
C GLN A 34 -1.48 1.28 -4.14
N VAL A 35 -0.92 1.96 -3.14
CA VAL A 35 -0.93 1.48 -1.75
C VAL A 35 -2.37 1.33 -1.22
N TRP A 36 -3.25 2.29 -1.49
CA TRP A 36 -4.66 2.19 -1.10
C TRP A 36 -5.42 1.07 -1.84
N SER A 37 -5.04 0.75 -3.08
CA SER A 37 -5.64 -0.36 -3.82
C SER A 37 -5.33 -1.72 -3.18
N ILE A 38 -4.17 -1.85 -2.52
CA ILE A 38 -3.78 -3.05 -1.75
C ILE A 38 -4.69 -3.20 -0.54
N TRP A 39 -4.88 -2.12 0.22
CA TRP A 39 -5.81 -2.12 1.36
C TRP A 39 -7.25 -2.45 0.93
N LYS A 40 -7.71 -1.87 -0.19
CA LYS A 40 -9.06 -2.11 -0.74
C LYS A 40 -9.24 -3.49 -1.38
N GLY A 41 -8.19 -4.30 -1.51
CA GLY A 41 -8.24 -5.63 -2.13
C GLY A 41 -8.34 -5.62 -3.67
N ASN A 42 -8.15 -4.46 -4.32
CA ASN A 42 -8.26 -4.29 -5.77
C ASN A 42 -6.91 -4.02 -6.46
N ALA A 43 -5.78 -4.30 -5.78
CA ALA A 43 -4.44 -4.03 -6.31
C ALA A 43 -4.11 -4.71 -7.65
N ARG A 44 -4.83 -5.76 -8.04
CA ARG A 44 -4.60 -6.47 -9.31
C ARG A 44 -5.45 -5.98 -10.48
N VAL A 45 -6.58 -5.31 -10.23
CA VAL A 45 -7.50 -4.83 -11.27
C VAL A 45 -8.22 -3.57 -10.79
N GLN A 46 -7.92 -2.43 -11.41
CA GLN A 46 -8.80 -1.25 -11.40
C GLN A 46 -9.68 -1.33 -12.66
N ARG A 47 -11.00 -1.14 -12.52
CA ARG A 47 -11.96 -1.07 -13.63
C ARG A 47 -12.50 0.35 -13.71
#